data_AF-A6KD10-F1
#
_entry.id   AF-A6KD10-F1
#
_cell.length_a   1.000
_cell.length_b   1.000
_cell.length_c   1.000
_cell.angle_alpha   90.00
_cell.angle_beta   90.00
_cell.angle_gamma   90.00
#
_symmetry.space_group_name_H-M   'P 1'
#
loop_
_entity.id
_entity.type
_entity.pdbx_description
1 polymer ?
#
loop_
_entity_poly.entity_id
_entity_poly.type
_entity_poly.pdbx_seq_one_letter_code
_entity_poly.pdbx_strand_id
1 'polypeptide(L)'
;MELESIELCPYDPNHRIPASRLQYHLASCKKKNPKIAKKMANCKYNACHVVPIKRLKEHEANCINRTAVDDEPLNLQKITQPSFEENENLCSAGSQFTDPDVWNVDHMNHFPSFVLETFAPKTLVCESDSRDLQEAMSDKHPNSSKSWGRGQKN
;
A
#
# COMPACT_ATOMS: atom_id res chain seq x y z
N MET A 1 -13.20 28.83 -3.93
CA MET A 1 -13.58 27.71 -3.06
C MET A 1 -14.13 26.65 -3.99
N GLU A 2 -13.35 25.59 -4.25
CA GLU A 2 -13.81 24.51 -5.14
C GLU A 2 -14.81 23.64 -4.38
N LEU A 3 -15.93 23.29 -5.03
CA LEU A 3 -16.92 22.38 -4.46
C LEU A 3 -16.41 20.95 -4.62
N GLU A 4 -16.15 20.27 -3.51
CA GLU A 4 -15.82 18.84 -3.54
C GLU A 4 -17.04 18.04 -4.04
N SER A 5 -16.82 17.18 -5.03
CA SER A 5 -17.88 16.27 -5.49
C SER A 5 -18.23 15.27 -4.39
N ILE A 6 -19.53 15.06 -4.18
CA ILE A 6 -20.07 14.11 -3.21
C ILE A 6 -20.57 12.89 -3.96
N GLU A 7 -20.04 11.72 -3.61
CA GLU A 7 -20.39 10.42 -4.16
C GLU A 7 -21.27 9.63 -3.19
N LEU A 8 -22.14 8.79 -3.74
CA LEU A 8 -22.97 7.87 -2.97
C LEU A 8 -22.24 6.55 -2.74
N CYS A 9 -22.36 5.97 -1.55
CA CYS A 9 -21.76 4.67 -1.29
C CYS A 9 -22.55 3.54 -1.99
N PRO A 10 -21.85 2.65 -2.71
CA PRO A 10 -22.44 1.48 -3.38
C PRO A 10 -22.94 0.40 -2.40
N TYR A 11 -22.50 0.44 -1.14
CA TYR A 11 -22.92 -0.51 -0.10
C TYR A 11 -24.06 0.02 0.78
N ASP A 12 -24.25 1.34 0.86
CA ASP A 12 -25.31 1.97 1.66
C ASP A 12 -25.71 3.32 1.05
N PRO A 13 -26.94 3.47 0.53
CA PRO A 13 -27.38 4.69 -0.14
C PRO A 13 -27.48 5.92 0.80
N ASN A 14 -27.45 5.72 2.13
CA ASN A 14 -27.48 6.82 3.08
C ASN A 14 -26.12 7.52 3.23
N HIS A 15 -25.04 6.86 2.82
CA HIS A 15 -23.70 7.46 2.89
C HIS A 15 -23.43 8.37 1.68
N ARG A 16 -23.21 9.65 1.99
CA ARG A 16 -22.74 10.69 1.07
C ARG A 16 -21.30 11.03 1.45
N ILE A 17 -20.35 10.72 0.59
CA ILE A 17 -18.92 10.77 0.89
C ILE A 17 -18.22 11.66 -0.14
N PRO A 18 -17.36 12.61 0.25
CA PRO A 18 -16.54 13.36 -0.70
C PRO A 18 -15.70 12.41 -1.57
N ALA A 19 -15.52 12.71 -2.86
CA ALA A 19 -14.77 11.84 -3.77
C ALA A 19 -13.34 11.56 -3.29
N SER A 20 -12.68 12.56 -2.69
CA SER A 20 -11.35 12.44 -2.05
C SER A 20 -11.32 11.41 -0.92
N ARG A 21 -12.49 11.07 -0.37
CA ARG A 21 -12.67 10.21 0.80
C ARG A 21 -13.27 8.84 0.48
N LEU A 22 -13.70 8.64 -0.76
CA LEU A 22 -14.45 7.44 -1.15
C LEU A 22 -13.60 6.16 -1.03
N GLN A 23 -12.32 6.20 -1.43
CA GLN A 23 -11.45 5.01 -1.44
C GLN A 23 -11.37 4.31 -0.08
N TYR A 24 -11.01 5.05 0.97
CA TYR A 24 -10.91 4.48 2.31
C TYR A 24 -12.28 4.15 2.91
N HIS A 25 -13.31 4.91 2.53
CA HIS A 25 -14.68 4.63 2.96
C HIS A 25 -15.11 3.25 2.46
N LEU A 26 -14.91 2.95 1.18
CA LEU A 26 -15.30 1.66 0.58
C LEU A 26 -14.66 0.48 1.29
N ALA A 27 -13.38 0.55 1.64
CA ALA A 27 -12.67 -0.53 2.33
C ALA A 27 -13.31 -0.89 3.69
N SER A 28 -13.68 0.11 4.48
CA SER A 28 -14.32 -0.10 5.79
C SER A 28 -15.81 -0.43 5.67
N CYS A 29 -16.51 0.21 4.72
CA CYS A 29 -17.94 0.03 4.50
C CYS A 29 -18.27 -1.35 3.93
N LYS A 30 -17.40 -1.89 3.06
CA LYS A 30 -17.49 -3.27 2.55
C LYS A 30 -17.54 -4.28 3.69
N LYS A 31 -16.67 -4.14 4.70
CA LYS A 31 -16.60 -5.02 5.89
C LYS A 31 -17.87 -4.94 6.74
N LYS A 32 -18.47 -3.75 6.87
CA LYS A 32 -19.72 -3.53 7.61
C LYS A 32 -20.96 -4.04 6.86
N ASN A 33 -20.89 -4.18 5.54
CA ASN A 33 -22.02 -4.55 4.68
C ASN A 33 -21.79 -5.85 3.88
N PRO A 34 -21.49 -6.99 4.53
CA PRO A 34 -21.06 -8.21 3.85
C PRO A 34 -22.15 -8.80 2.93
N LYS A 35 -23.43 -8.62 3.25
CA LYS A 35 -24.56 -9.16 2.45
C LYS A 35 -24.64 -8.50 1.07
N ILE A 36 -24.41 -7.19 1.02
CA ILE A 36 -24.42 -6.42 -0.24
C ILE A 36 -23.08 -6.60 -0.96
N ALA A 37 -21.96 -6.57 -0.21
CA ALA A 37 -20.63 -6.76 -0.75
C ALA A 37 -20.47 -8.06 -1.56
N LYS A 38 -21.10 -9.17 -1.14
CA LYS A 38 -21.11 -10.44 -1.88
C LYS A 38 -21.70 -10.35 -3.30
N LYS A 39 -22.48 -9.31 -3.60
CA LYS A 39 -23.12 -9.10 -4.91
C LYS A 39 -22.45 -8.01 -5.74
N MET A 40 -21.40 -7.40 -5.20
CA MET A 40 -20.67 -6.28 -5.78
C MET A 40 -19.24 -6.69 -6.09
N ALA A 41 -18.66 -6.10 -7.14
CA ALA A 41 -17.27 -6.26 -7.53
C ALA A 41 -16.64 -4.89 -7.80
N ASN A 42 -15.32 -4.82 -7.64
CA ASN A 42 -14.54 -3.65 -7.95
C ASN A 42 -14.10 -3.71 -9.43
N CYS A 43 -14.10 -2.58 -10.11
CA CYS A 43 -13.53 -2.45 -11.45
C CYS A 43 -12.01 -2.60 -11.40
N LYS A 44 -11.43 -3.28 -12.39
CA LYS A 44 -9.97 -3.41 -12.52
C LYS A 44 -9.25 -2.09 -12.83
N TYR A 45 -9.92 -1.14 -13.48
CA TYR A 45 -9.34 0.15 -13.88
C TYR A 45 -9.41 1.22 -12.79
N ASN A 46 -10.38 1.12 -11.87
CA ASN A 46 -10.54 2.09 -10.79
C ASN A 46 -11.19 1.43 -9.57
N ALA A 47 -10.45 1.35 -8.46
CA ALA A 47 -10.90 0.71 -7.24
C ALA A 47 -12.13 1.38 -6.59
N CYS A 48 -12.40 2.65 -6.90
CA CYS A 48 -13.61 3.36 -6.45
C CYS A 48 -14.87 2.86 -7.16
N HIS A 49 -14.75 2.35 -8.38
CA HIS A 49 -15.91 1.83 -9.11
C HIS A 49 -16.29 0.47 -8.52
N VAL A 50 -17.38 0.46 -7.77
CA VAL A 50 -18.01 -0.76 -7.24
C VAL A 50 -19.35 -0.92 -7.92
N VAL A 51 -19.49 -2.03 -8.66
CA VAL A 51 -20.67 -2.31 -9.48
C VAL A 51 -21.20 -3.71 -9.18
N PRO A 52 -22.47 -4.01 -9.46
CA PRO A 52 -23.00 -5.36 -9.32
C PRO A 52 -22.21 -6.34 -10.20
N ILE A 53 -21.88 -7.52 -9.67
CA ILE A 53 -21.07 -8.55 -10.37
C ILE A 53 -21.62 -8.84 -11.77
N LYS A 54 -22.95 -8.90 -11.90
CA LYS A 54 -23.64 -9.17 -13.19
C LYS A 54 -23.38 -8.13 -14.28
N ARG A 55 -23.03 -6.89 -13.89
CA ARG A 55 -22.79 -5.76 -14.80
C ARG A 55 -21.31 -5.38 -14.86
N LEU A 56 -20.42 -6.14 -14.23
CA LEU A 56 -18.99 -5.82 -14.19
C LEU A 56 -18.39 -5.82 -15.60
N LYS A 57 -18.66 -6.85 -16.41
CA LYS A 57 -18.12 -6.97 -17.77
C LYS A 57 -18.53 -5.79 -18.67
N GLU A 58 -19.80 -5.40 -18.60
CA GLU A 58 -20.33 -4.25 -19.33
C GLU A 58 -19.69 -2.94 -18.84
N HIS A 59 -19.56 -2.77 -17.53
CA HIS A 59 -18.88 -1.62 -16.94
C HIS A 59 -17.43 -1.52 -17.40
N GLU A 60 -16.67 -2.61 -17.36
CA GLU A 60 -15.27 -2.63 -17.78
C GLU A 60 -15.10 -2.28 -19.26
N ALA A 61 -15.97 -2.81 -20.13
CA ALA A 61 -15.94 -2.48 -21.55
C ALA A 61 -16.09 -0.98 -21.82
N ASN A 62 -16.89 -0.29 -20.99
CA ASN A 62 -17.26 1.11 -21.16
C ASN A 62 -16.65 2.02 -20.07
N CYS A 63 -15.66 1.55 -19.32
CA CYS A 63 -15.13 2.29 -18.17
C CYS A 63 -14.34 3.52 -18.65
N ILE A 64 -14.61 4.68 -18.05
CA ILE A 64 -13.90 5.92 -18.40
C ILE A 64 -12.39 5.87 -18.09
N ASN A 65 -11.99 4.99 -17.16
CA ASN A 65 -10.59 4.78 -16.80
C ASN A 65 -9.92 3.66 -17.61
N ARG A 66 -10.63 3.03 -18.57
CA ARG A 66 -10.03 2.05 -19.48
C ARG A 66 -9.14 2.77 -20.49
N THR A 67 -7.89 2.33 -20.62
CA THR A 67 -6.95 2.87 -21.60
C THR A 67 -6.69 1.86 -22.72
N ALA A 68 -6.28 2.32 -23.90
CA ALA A 68 -6.02 1.43 -25.05
C ALA A 68 -4.89 0.42 -24.80
N VAL A 69 -4.04 0.65 -23.78
CA VAL A 69 -2.93 -0.23 -23.42
C VAL A 69 -3.41 -1.50 -22.71
N ASP A 70 -4.59 -1.44 -22.06
CA ASP A 70 -5.10 -2.54 -21.24
C ASP A 70 -5.59 -3.76 -22.06
N ASP A 71 -5.80 -3.60 -23.36
CA ASP A 71 -6.28 -4.65 -24.27
C ASP A 71 -5.14 -5.40 -24.98
N GLU A 72 -3.90 -4.92 -24.89
CA GLU A 72 -2.77 -5.59 -25.51
C GLU A 72 -2.40 -6.84 -24.69
N PRO A 73 -2.51 -8.06 -25.26
CA PRO A 73 -1.94 -9.22 -24.62
C PRO A 73 -0.46 -8.95 -24.50
N LEU A 74 0.05 -8.86 -23.26
CA LEU A 74 1.47 -8.74 -23.00
C LEU A 74 2.15 -9.88 -23.76
N ASN A 75 2.68 -9.57 -24.94
CA ASN A 75 3.70 -10.37 -25.57
C ASN A 75 4.90 -10.20 -24.65
N LEU A 76 4.90 -10.96 -23.55
CA LEU A 76 6.09 -11.31 -22.81
C LEU A 76 6.98 -11.97 -23.86
N GLN A 77 7.76 -11.16 -24.56
CA GLN A 77 8.88 -11.62 -25.34
C GLN A 77 9.68 -12.45 -24.36
N LYS A 78 9.68 -13.76 -24.62
CA LYS A 78 10.38 -14.78 -23.89
C LYS A 78 11.81 -14.27 -23.69
N ILE A 79 12.09 -13.69 -22.52
CA ILE A 79 13.44 -13.38 -22.11
C ILE A 79 14.07 -14.76 -22.05
N THR A 80 14.84 -15.10 -23.08
CA THR A 80 15.69 -16.28 -23.10
C THR A 80 16.48 -16.24 -21.82
N GLN A 81 16.18 -17.18 -20.93
CA GLN A 81 16.94 -17.39 -19.71
C GLN A 81 18.42 -17.47 -20.09
N PRO A 82 19.32 -16.64 -19.54
CA PRO A 82 20.72 -17.01 -19.51
C PRO A 82 20.78 -18.35 -18.79
N SER A 83 21.30 -19.37 -19.47
CA SER A 83 21.63 -20.70 -18.93
C SER A 83 22.20 -20.55 -17.52
N PHE A 84 21.39 -20.83 -16.50
CA PHE A 84 21.90 -21.18 -15.18
C PHE A 84 21.90 -22.70 -15.18
N GLU A 85 23.11 -23.23 -15.30
CA GLU A 85 23.46 -24.64 -15.31
C GLU A 85 22.59 -25.41 -14.29
N GLU A 86 21.88 -26.42 -14.78
CA GLU A 86 21.11 -27.37 -13.97
C GLU A 86 22.02 -28.00 -12.90
N ASN A 87 21.65 -27.86 -11.63
CA ASN A 87 21.88 -28.93 -10.68
C ASN A 87 20.52 -29.48 -10.20
N GLU A 88 20.25 -30.66 -10.74
CA GLU A 88 19.16 -31.56 -10.42
C GLU A 88 18.80 -31.64 -8.93
N ASN A 89 17.57 -31.21 -8.59
CA ASN A 89 16.70 -32.02 -7.75
C ASN A 89 15.24 -31.58 -7.89
N LEU A 90 14.54 -32.32 -8.75
CA LEU A 90 13.10 -32.28 -8.91
C LEU A 90 12.44 -32.99 -7.73
N CYS A 91 11.46 -32.34 -7.09
CA CYS A 91 10.38 -33.10 -6.47
C CYS A 91 9.04 -32.45 -6.80
N SER A 92 8.22 -33.29 -7.43
CA SER A 92 6.99 -32.98 -8.15
C SER A 92 5.81 -32.85 -7.20
N ALA A 93 5.11 -31.72 -7.26
CA ALA A 93 3.73 -31.60 -6.82
C ALA A 93 3.04 -30.44 -7.54
N GLY A 94 2.42 -30.76 -8.68
CA GLY A 94 1.27 -30.06 -9.27
C GLY A 94 1.37 -28.54 -9.43
N SER A 95 1.91 -28.10 -10.57
CA SER A 95 1.53 -26.81 -11.15
C SER A 95 0.05 -26.84 -11.51
N GLN A 96 -0.81 -26.40 -10.60
CA GLN A 96 -2.18 -26.03 -10.93
C GLN A 96 -2.18 -24.53 -11.18
N PHE A 97 -2.10 -24.18 -12.48
CA PHE A 97 -2.50 -22.87 -12.98
C PHE A 97 -3.87 -22.54 -12.39
N THR A 98 -3.89 -21.62 -11.42
CA THR A 98 -5.13 -21.09 -10.89
C THR A 98 -5.54 -19.93 -11.79
N ASP A 99 -6.68 -20.13 -12.43
CA ASP A 99 -7.46 -19.22 -13.26
C ASP A 99 -7.31 -17.72 -12.91
N PRO A 100 -7.05 -16.83 -13.88
CA PRO A 100 -6.99 -15.38 -13.69
C PRO A 100 -8.29 -14.73 -13.13
N ASP A 101 -9.41 -15.44 -13.10
CA ASP A 101 -10.71 -14.90 -12.66
C ASP A 101 -11.05 -15.11 -11.16
N VAL A 102 -10.10 -15.52 -10.31
CA VAL A 102 -10.33 -15.61 -8.84
C VAL A 102 -10.02 -14.27 -8.15
N TRP A 103 -10.82 -13.25 -8.43
CA TRP A 103 -10.83 -12.04 -7.60
C TRP A 103 -11.84 -12.24 -6.46
N ASN A 104 -11.31 -12.23 -5.23
CA ASN A 104 -12.03 -12.29 -3.94
C ASN A 104 -12.12 -13.69 -3.29
N VAL A 105 -10.96 -14.31 -3.02
CA VAL A 105 -10.79 -15.26 -1.90
C VAL A 105 -9.98 -14.55 -0.80
N ASP A 106 -10.49 -14.61 0.42
CA ASP A 106 -9.83 -14.09 1.63
C ASP A 106 -8.56 -14.94 1.86
N HIS A 107 -7.45 -14.58 1.21
CA HIS A 107 -6.15 -15.25 1.36
C HIS A 107 -5.46 -14.75 2.62
N MET A 108 -6.12 -14.94 3.76
CA MET A 108 -5.48 -14.85 5.06
C MET A 108 -4.75 -16.18 5.30
N ASN A 109 -3.42 -16.14 5.24
CA ASN A 109 -2.43 -17.20 5.52
C ASN A 109 -1.83 -17.87 4.28
N HIS A 110 -0.74 -17.29 3.77
CA HIS A 110 0.53 -17.95 3.43
C HIS A 110 1.39 -16.99 2.60
N PHE A 111 1.74 -15.84 3.18
CA PHE A 111 2.93 -15.12 2.74
C PHE A 111 4.00 -15.36 3.81
N PRO A 112 5.15 -15.96 3.48
CA PRO A 112 6.25 -16.00 4.43
C PRO A 112 6.62 -14.55 4.78
N SER A 113 6.80 -14.26 6.07
CA SER A 113 7.32 -12.96 6.48
C SER A 113 8.65 -12.73 5.79
N PHE A 114 8.72 -11.75 4.90
CA PHE A 114 10.00 -11.27 4.42
C PHE A 114 10.68 -10.59 5.61
N VAL A 115 11.74 -11.20 6.12
CA VAL A 115 12.60 -10.55 7.11
C VAL A 115 13.59 -9.73 6.30
N LEU A 116 13.49 -8.40 6.37
CA LEU A 116 14.57 -7.56 5.90
C LEU A 116 15.76 -7.78 6.83
N GLU A 117 16.81 -8.39 6.29
CA GLU A 117 18.09 -8.48 6.97
C GLU A 117 18.54 -7.06 7.34
N THR A 118 18.84 -6.84 8.61
CA THR A 118 19.16 -5.51 9.14
C THR A 118 20.44 -5.01 8.50
N PHE A 119 20.29 -4.07 7.56
CA PHE A 119 21.43 -3.30 7.06
C PHE A 119 21.98 -2.45 8.20
N ALA A 120 23.17 -2.79 8.69
CA ALA A 120 23.94 -1.90 9.54
C ALA A 120 24.43 -0.74 8.66
N PRO A 121 23.97 0.51 8.87
CA PRO A 121 24.49 1.64 8.12
C PRO A 121 25.98 1.80 8.45
N LYS A 122 26.84 1.75 7.43
CA LYS A 122 28.22 2.21 7.56
C LYS A 122 28.17 3.71 7.81
N THR A 123 28.51 4.14 9.03
CA THR A 123 28.65 5.56 9.34
C THR A 123 29.81 6.12 8.54
N LEU A 124 29.52 6.84 7.46
CA LEU A 124 30.49 7.71 6.82
C LEU A 124 30.64 8.95 7.69
N VAL A 125 31.78 9.07 8.35
CA VAL A 125 32.17 10.29 9.04
C VAL A 125 32.57 11.31 7.97
N CYS A 126 31.98 12.50 8.03
CA CYS A 126 32.38 13.61 7.17
C CYS A 126 33.78 14.07 7.59
N GLU A 127 34.73 14.10 6.66
CA GLU A 127 36.14 14.48 6.88
C GLU A 127 36.32 15.94 7.36
N SER A 128 35.24 16.71 7.47
CA SER A 128 35.27 18.13 7.82
C SER A 128 35.36 18.41 9.33
N ASP A 129 35.12 17.43 10.21
CA ASP A 129 35.14 17.63 11.68
C ASP A 129 36.54 17.55 12.32
N SER A 130 37.61 17.35 11.54
CA SER A 130 38.96 17.20 12.12
C SER A 130 39.67 18.53 12.44
N ARG A 131 39.02 19.69 12.30
CA ARG A 131 39.66 21.01 12.53
C ARG A 131 38.99 21.93 13.55
N ASP A 132 38.00 21.47 14.31
CA ASP A 132 37.35 22.28 15.35
C ASP A 132 37.59 21.76 16.78
N LEU A 133 38.78 21.23 17.06
CA LEU A 133 39.18 20.83 18.41
C LEU A 133 40.32 21.67 19.03
N GLN A 134 40.68 22.81 18.42
CA GLN A 134 41.70 23.71 19.00
C GLN A 134 41.18 25.08 19.45
N GLU A 135 39.89 25.41 19.28
CA GLU A 135 39.37 26.73 19.62
C GLU A 135 38.19 26.70 20.61
N ALA A 136 38.36 26.00 21.72
CA ALA A 136 37.50 26.17 22.89
C ALA A 136 38.26 25.89 24.20
N MET A 137 39.52 26.31 24.28
CA MET A 137 40.26 26.44 25.53
C MET A 137 40.28 27.90 25.98
N SER A 138 39.12 28.50 26.23
CA SER A 138 39.09 29.71 27.04
C SER A 138 37.70 30.00 27.62
N ASP A 139 37.69 30.00 28.94
CA ASP A 139 36.84 30.84 29.80
C ASP A 139 35.46 30.34 30.31
N LYS A 140 35.55 29.76 31.53
CA LYS A 140 34.77 30.07 32.76
C LYS A 140 33.32 29.60 32.90
N HIS A 141 33.16 28.63 33.81
CA HIS A 141 31.97 28.28 34.61
C HIS A 141 31.79 29.27 35.80
N PRO A 142 30.73 29.30 36.67
CA PRO A 142 29.40 28.63 36.70
C PRO A 142 28.18 29.58 36.83
N ASN A 143 26.98 28.96 36.87
CA ASN A 143 25.80 29.30 37.71
C ASN A 143 24.59 29.95 37.00
N SER A 144 23.47 29.21 36.88
CA SER A 144 22.22 29.60 37.57
C SER A 144 21.20 28.46 37.56
N SER A 145 20.76 28.14 38.77
CA SER A 145 19.66 27.26 39.13
C SER A 145 18.30 27.85 38.75
N LYS A 146 17.42 27.07 38.11
CA LYS A 146 15.96 27.28 38.17
C LYS A 146 15.23 25.93 38.16
N SER A 147 14.96 25.42 39.36
CA SER A 147 14.02 24.34 39.60
C SER A 147 12.59 24.85 39.41
N TRP A 148 11.76 24.07 38.71
CA TRP A 148 10.35 24.36 38.50
C TRP A 148 9.57 23.95 39.75
N GLY A 149 8.98 24.94 40.43
CA GLY A 149 8.09 24.70 41.56
C GLY A 149 6.80 24.03 41.10
N ARG A 150 6.49 22.86 41.66
CA ARG A 150 5.13 22.33 41.73
C ARG A 150 4.61 22.52 43.15
N GLY A 151 3.61 23.38 43.27
CA GLY A 151 2.78 23.49 44.48
C GLY A 151 1.61 22.52 44.44
N GLN A 152 1.34 21.86 45.57
CA GLN A 152 0.05 21.33 46.04
C GLN A 152 0.33 20.75 47.45
N LYS A 153 0.25 21.53 48.53
CA LYS A 153 -0.90 21.63 49.47
C LYS A 153 -1.83 20.42 49.50
N ASN A 154 -1.60 19.53 50.47
CA ASN A 154 -2.56 19.21 51.52
C ASN A 154 -1.85 18.64 52.75
#